data_AF-A0A2R3J0A7-F1
#
_entry.id   AF-A0A2R3J0A7-F1
#
_cell.length_a   1.000
_cell.length_b   1.000
_cell.length_c   1.000
_cell.angle_alpha   90.00
_cell.angle_beta   90.00
_cell.angle_gamma   90.00
#
_symmetry.space_group_name_H-M   'P 1'
#
loop_
_entity.id
_entity.type
_entity.pdbx_description
1 polymer ?
#
loop_
_entity_poly.entity_id
_entity_poly.type
_entity_poly.pdbx_seq_one_letter_code
_entity_poly.pdbx_strand_id
1 'polypeptide(L)'
;MHKLTYLNACLILALAVGANQASAAPGANEMAGDVAVLQASPASTGHARFANPNAATSAAGIHFAAPPARRVARAAPLAPKPGTPLQVGVGLKTATPEIDLATLEWIDTPDGRHTARFPISAAGAASLRAAIRLEPRSGSLPDDVVLHFAGAGKEIFEASGKDLSPNRPYWSPVIEGDTLTVELVLPASLQPGDLRLSVPQVSYFADSLYKAGYRDGFGASGSCEVDAVCATQSGTPAYDNATAAVAKMVFTNSADGGSYICTGTLLNNGNSPKRQLFWSAAHCIEDQATAATLQTIWFYNTTQCYGDASTINQSVTVLTGGANILHRDAKRDTLLLELKRTPPAGVFYQGWSATPIANGALGHDIHHPRGDAKKYSQGNVTAVGVTYDGHTALTRVDWPSAVVEGGSSGSGLLTQASDGSYQLRGGLYGGPSYCGAPTAKRNDYFSDFSGVYSQIARYFAP
;
A
#
# COMPACT_ATOMS: atom_id res chain seq x y z
N MET A 1 24.01 -70.00 -48.30
CA MET A 1 24.85 -70.38 -47.14
C MET A 1 26.31 -70.33 -47.56
N HIS A 2 27.04 -69.24 -47.30
CA HIS A 2 28.50 -69.16 -47.37
C HIS A 2 29.04 -68.02 -46.49
N LYS A 3 30.32 -68.14 -46.14
CA LYS A 3 31.06 -67.57 -45.01
C LYS A 3 31.55 -66.12 -45.18
N LEU A 4 31.78 -65.50 -44.01
CA LEU A 4 32.85 -64.56 -43.57
C LEU A 4 33.59 -63.64 -44.57
N THR A 5 33.77 -62.37 -44.17
CA THR A 5 35.08 -61.66 -44.01
C THR A 5 34.86 -60.28 -43.34
N TYR A 6 35.31 -60.03 -42.09
CA TYR A 6 36.53 -59.29 -41.67
C TYR A 6 36.74 -57.90 -42.30
N LEU A 7 36.74 -56.80 -41.50
CA LEU A 7 37.97 -56.10 -41.03
C LEU A 7 37.70 -54.81 -40.22
N ASN A 8 38.63 -54.56 -39.31
CA ASN A 8 38.90 -53.42 -38.41
C ASN A 8 38.70 -52.00 -38.99
N ALA A 9 38.36 -51.01 -38.14
CA ALA A 9 39.33 -50.08 -37.53
C ALA A 9 38.74 -48.73 -37.06
N CYS A 10 39.40 -48.18 -36.03
CA CYS A 10 39.57 -46.76 -35.69
C CYS A 10 38.44 -45.99 -34.98
N LEU A 11 38.63 -45.90 -33.67
CA LEU A 11 38.13 -44.89 -32.74
C LEU A 11 38.79 -43.52 -33.06
N ILE A 12 37.99 -42.51 -33.41
CA ILE A 12 38.41 -41.10 -33.42
C ILE A 12 37.52 -40.35 -32.45
N LEU A 13 38.14 -39.86 -31.37
CA LEU A 13 37.53 -38.99 -30.37
C LEU A 13 37.55 -37.55 -30.91
N ALA A 14 36.40 -37.04 -31.34
CA ALA A 14 36.24 -35.64 -31.73
C ALA A 14 35.86 -34.80 -30.50
N LEU A 15 36.80 -33.96 -30.05
CA LEU A 15 36.56 -32.86 -29.11
C LEU A 15 35.75 -31.77 -29.81
N ALA A 16 34.46 -31.66 -29.49
CA ALA A 16 33.67 -30.49 -29.83
C ALA A 16 33.63 -29.53 -28.64
N VAL A 17 34.43 -28.45 -28.72
CA VAL A 17 34.29 -27.29 -27.86
C VAL A 17 33.05 -26.53 -28.31
N GLY A 18 31.91 -26.82 -27.70
CA GLY A 18 30.70 -26.01 -27.81
C GLY A 18 30.82 -24.79 -26.91
N ALA A 19 31.09 -23.63 -27.49
CA ALA A 19 30.91 -22.36 -26.81
C ALA A 19 29.43 -22.19 -26.48
N ASN A 20 29.05 -22.44 -25.21
CA ASN A 20 27.77 -22.01 -24.67
C ASN A 20 27.78 -20.49 -24.59
N GLN A 21 27.42 -19.82 -25.68
CA GLN A 21 26.77 -18.53 -25.56
C GLN A 21 25.41 -18.80 -24.93
N ALA A 22 25.33 -18.63 -23.62
CA ALA A 22 24.07 -18.48 -22.92
C ALA A 22 23.45 -17.15 -23.41
N SER A 23 22.76 -17.21 -24.54
CA SER A 23 21.78 -16.20 -24.90
C SER A 23 20.70 -16.25 -23.83
N ALA A 24 20.67 -15.24 -22.95
CA ALA A 24 19.58 -15.03 -22.02
C ALA A 24 18.26 -15.09 -22.81
N ALA A 25 17.35 -15.98 -22.40
CA ALA A 25 16.00 -15.98 -22.94
C ALA A 25 15.41 -14.58 -22.73
N PRO A 26 14.79 -13.95 -23.75
CA PRO A 26 14.10 -12.68 -23.55
C PRO A 26 13.08 -12.87 -22.42
N GLY A 27 13.16 -12.03 -21.39
CA GLY A 27 12.26 -12.09 -20.24
C GLY A 27 10.80 -12.12 -20.71
N ALA A 28 9.97 -12.92 -20.03
CA ALA A 28 8.55 -13.00 -20.38
C ALA A 28 7.95 -11.59 -20.43
N ASN A 29 7.22 -11.28 -21.52
CA ASN A 29 6.53 -10.00 -21.71
C ASN A 29 5.15 -9.99 -21.03
N GLU A 30 4.78 -11.07 -20.36
CA GLU A 30 3.54 -11.20 -19.60
C GLU A 30 3.69 -12.25 -18.51
N MET A 31 2.81 -12.15 -17.51
CA MET A 31 2.70 -13.14 -16.45
C MET A 31 1.23 -13.29 -16.06
N ALA A 32 0.76 -14.54 -15.96
CA ALA A 32 -0.53 -14.84 -15.36
C ALA A 32 -0.52 -14.46 -13.87
N GLY A 33 -1.69 -14.26 -13.27
CA GLY A 33 -1.79 -14.03 -11.84
C GLY A 33 -1.54 -15.31 -11.02
N ASP A 34 -1.32 -15.15 -9.71
CA ASP A 34 -1.07 -16.27 -8.80
C ASP A 34 -1.56 -15.97 -7.38
N VAL A 35 -1.79 -17.00 -6.57
CA VAL A 35 -2.32 -16.88 -5.21
C VAL A 35 -1.19 -16.56 -4.23
N ALA A 36 -1.44 -15.67 -3.26
CA ALA A 36 -0.52 -15.49 -2.15
C ALA A 36 -0.60 -16.68 -1.17
N VAL A 37 0.46 -17.49 -1.13
CA VAL A 37 0.54 -18.66 -0.24
C VAL A 37 1.10 -18.32 1.14
N LEU A 38 1.96 -17.29 1.22
CA LEU A 38 2.47 -16.80 2.49
C LEU A 38 1.48 -15.80 3.11
N GLN A 39 1.42 -15.80 4.44
CA GLN A 39 0.53 -14.94 5.21
C GLN A 39 1.32 -13.90 6.00
N ALA A 40 0.72 -12.71 6.14
CA ALA A 40 1.21 -11.66 7.00
C ALA A 40 1.38 -12.13 8.46
N SER A 41 2.33 -11.54 9.18
CA SER A 41 2.46 -11.81 10.63
C SER A 41 1.29 -11.14 11.38
N PRO A 42 0.79 -11.75 12.47
CA PRO A 42 -0.22 -11.13 13.35
C PRO A 42 0.16 -9.72 13.82
N ALA A 43 1.45 -9.51 14.10
CA ALA A 43 2.05 -8.23 14.46
C ALA A 43 1.76 -7.11 13.45
N SER A 44 1.84 -7.41 12.15
CA SER A 44 1.67 -6.44 11.07
C SER A 44 0.20 -6.16 10.71
N THR A 45 -0.73 -7.01 11.17
CA THR A 45 -2.15 -6.98 10.82
C THR A 45 -3.10 -6.65 11.99
N GLY A 46 -2.57 -6.16 13.10
CA GLY A 46 -3.41 -5.69 14.22
C GLY A 46 -3.78 -6.81 15.21
N HIS A 47 -3.10 -7.95 15.16
CA HIS A 47 -3.31 -9.09 16.04
C HIS A 47 -2.13 -9.35 16.99
N ALA A 48 -1.29 -8.33 17.24
CA ALA A 48 -0.29 -8.37 18.29
C ALA A 48 -0.97 -8.43 19.67
N ARG A 49 -0.15 -8.61 20.71
CA ARG A 49 -0.59 -8.52 22.09
C ARG A 49 0.42 -7.71 22.85
N PHE A 50 -0.08 -6.90 23.77
CA PHE A 50 0.79 -6.28 24.75
C PHE A 50 1.64 -7.30 25.50
N ALA A 51 2.88 -6.94 25.77
CA ALA A 51 3.81 -7.75 26.56
C ALA A 51 3.32 -7.91 28.01
N ASN A 52 2.67 -6.88 28.56
CA ASN A 52 2.04 -6.95 29.87
C ASN A 52 0.59 -6.44 29.83
N PRO A 53 -0.43 -7.31 29.65
CA PRO A 53 -1.82 -6.86 29.49
C PRO A 53 -2.35 -6.04 30.67
N ASN A 54 -1.78 -6.19 31.87
CA ASN A 54 -2.23 -5.52 33.09
C ASN A 54 -1.50 -4.20 33.38
N ALA A 55 -0.55 -3.79 32.53
CA ALA A 55 0.19 -2.55 32.73
C ALA A 55 -0.75 -1.33 32.66
N ALA A 56 -0.67 -0.46 33.67
CA ALA A 56 -1.33 0.84 33.61
C ALA A 56 -0.69 1.70 32.50
N THR A 57 -1.46 2.67 31.99
CA THR A 57 -0.91 3.68 31.09
C THR A 57 -0.43 4.85 31.92
N SER A 58 0.83 5.25 31.73
CA SER A 58 1.43 6.38 32.46
C SER A 58 0.63 7.67 32.23
N ALA A 59 0.59 8.53 33.24
CA ALA A 59 0.03 9.87 33.07
C ALA A 59 0.88 10.76 32.14
N ALA A 60 2.19 10.51 32.08
CA ALA A 60 3.11 11.18 31.17
C ALA A 60 2.83 10.74 29.72
N GLY A 61 2.60 11.72 28.84
CA GLY A 61 2.26 11.52 27.43
C GLY A 61 2.32 12.83 26.65
N ILE A 62 1.87 12.82 25.40
CA ILE A 62 1.82 14.01 24.55
C ILE A 62 0.39 14.25 24.08
N HIS A 63 -0.08 15.49 24.23
CA HIS A 63 -1.46 15.87 23.94
C HIS A 63 -1.49 17.04 22.95
N PHE A 64 -2.15 16.82 21.81
CA PHE A 64 -2.34 17.81 20.76
C PHE A 64 -3.76 18.37 20.84
N ALA A 65 -3.89 19.69 20.66
CA ALA A 65 -5.19 20.33 20.48
C ALA A 65 -5.80 19.98 19.12
N ALA A 66 -7.13 20.01 19.03
CA ALA A 66 -7.84 19.84 17.76
C ALA A 66 -7.43 20.94 16.76
N PRO A 67 -7.23 20.62 15.47
CA PRO A 67 -7.03 21.65 14.46
C PRO A 67 -8.32 22.46 14.24
N PRO A 68 -8.21 23.73 13.82
CA PRO A 68 -9.39 24.49 13.39
C PRO A 68 -10.14 23.78 12.26
N ALA A 69 -11.48 23.74 12.30
CA ALA A 69 -12.31 23.06 11.30
C ALA A 69 -12.01 23.49 9.85
N ARG A 70 -11.67 24.76 9.64
CA ARG A 70 -11.29 25.29 8.33
C ARG A 70 -10.02 24.65 7.76
N ARG A 71 -9.11 24.19 8.62
CA ARG A 71 -7.90 23.48 8.21
C ARG A 71 -8.22 22.06 7.74
N VAL A 72 -9.12 21.39 8.46
CA VAL A 72 -9.64 20.06 8.08
C VAL A 72 -10.37 20.13 6.74
N ALA A 73 -11.29 21.09 6.57
CA ALA A 73 -12.03 21.26 5.31
C ALA A 73 -11.14 21.58 4.09
N ARG A 74 -9.99 22.24 4.30
CA ARG A 74 -9.02 22.53 3.23
C ARG A 74 -8.24 21.30 2.78
N ALA A 75 -8.05 20.32 3.66
CA ALA A 75 -7.36 19.08 3.34
C ALA A 75 -8.20 18.18 2.41
N ALA A 76 -9.53 18.25 2.47
CA ALA A 76 -10.41 17.46 1.60
C ALA A 76 -11.16 18.34 0.57
N PRO A 77 -10.47 18.90 -0.46
CA PRO A 77 -11.14 19.73 -1.44
C PRO A 77 -12.18 18.94 -2.25
N LEU A 78 -13.32 19.58 -2.53
CA LEU A 78 -14.39 19.00 -3.35
C LEU A 78 -13.96 18.70 -4.79
N ALA A 79 -12.97 19.44 -5.32
CA ALA A 79 -12.41 19.21 -6.65
C ALA A 79 -10.88 19.27 -6.57
N PRO A 80 -10.20 18.15 -6.22
CA PRO A 80 -8.75 18.10 -6.24
C PRO A 80 -8.23 18.25 -7.68
N LYS A 81 -7.01 18.77 -7.83
CA LYS A 81 -6.33 18.76 -9.12
C LYS A 81 -6.03 17.31 -9.52
N PRO A 82 -6.11 16.96 -10.80
CA PRO A 82 -5.60 15.67 -11.29
C PRO A 82 -4.15 15.45 -10.84
N GLY A 83 -3.76 14.19 -10.64
CA GLY A 83 -2.40 13.85 -10.23
C GLY A 83 -2.02 14.37 -8.84
N THR A 84 -2.98 14.64 -7.96
CA THR A 84 -2.73 14.98 -6.55
C THR A 84 -3.35 13.91 -5.66
N PRO A 85 -2.61 13.34 -4.69
CA PRO A 85 -3.18 12.33 -3.80
C PRO A 85 -4.25 12.94 -2.89
N LEU A 86 -5.25 12.15 -2.50
CA LEU A 86 -6.36 12.63 -1.68
C LEU A 86 -5.89 12.82 -0.23
N GLN A 87 -5.79 14.05 0.25
CA GLN A 87 -5.45 14.30 1.64
C GLN A 87 -6.66 14.01 2.55
N VAL A 88 -6.42 13.22 3.59
CA VAL A 88 -7.42 12.80 4.61
C VAL A 88 -6.95 13.03 6.04
N GLY A 89 -5.65 13.29 6.22
CA GLY A 89 -5.04 13.56 7.51
C GLY A 89 -4.34 14.91 7.54
N VAL A 90 -4.40 15.56 8.69
CA VAL A 90 -3.85 16.90 8.94
C VAL A 90 -2.74 16.80 9.98
N GLY A 91 -1.51 17.18 9.62
CA GLY A 91 -0.38 17.10 10.54
C GLY A 91 -0.45 18.16 11.65
N LEU A 92 -0.30 17.76 12.92
CA LEU A 92 -0.20 18.63 14.09
C LEU A 92 1.21 18.51 14.68
N LYS A 93 1.86 19.63 14.94
CA LYS A 93 3.21 19.68 15.52
C LYS A 93 3.12 20.16 16.97
N THR A 94 4.08 19.73 17.80
CA THR A 94 4.21 20.19 19.19
C THR A 94 5.56 20.87 19.40
N ALA A 95 5.61 21.87 20.28
CA ALA A 95 6.85 22.53 20.69
C ALA A 95 7.64 21.70 21.73
N THR A 96 6.99 20.75 22.40
CA THR A 96 7.57 19.88 23.42
C THR A 96 7.38 18.42 23.00
N PRO A 97 8.22 17.92 22.09
CA PRO A 97 8.05 16.59 21.50
C PRO A 97 8.65 15.48 22.35
N GLU A 98 9.51 15.78 23.31
CA GLU A 98 10.21 14.78 24.12
C GLU A 98 9.30 14.17 25.18
N ILE A 99 9.42 12.86 25.38
CA ILE A 99 8.83 12.13 26.50
C ILE A 99 9.99 11.66 27.39
N ASP A 100 10.01 12.12 28.64
CA ASP A 100 11.01 11.66 29.59
C ASP A 100 10.70 10.22 30.01
N LEU A 101 11.48 9.28 29.47
CA LEU A 101 11.33 7.86 29.76
C LEU A 101 11.48 7.54 31.25
N ALA A 102 12.19 8.36 32.04
CA ALA A 102 12.33 8.14 33.48
C ALA A 102 11.03 8.42 34.26
N THR A 103 10.07 9.13 33.66
CA THR A 103 8.77 9.45 34.28
C THR A 103 7.68 8.45 33.98
N LEU A 104 7.95 7.47 33.12
CA LEU A 104 6.98 6.43 32.78
C LEU A 104 6.88 5.38 33.89
N GLU A 105 5.70 4.78 34.01
CA GLU A 105 5.45 3.66 34.92
C GLU A 105 6.00 2.36 34.33
N TRP A 106 7.29 2.10 34.57
CA TRP A 106 7.96 0.88 34.12
C TRP A 106 7.57 -0.33 34.97
N ILE A 107 7.31 -1.44 34.28
CA ILE A 107 7.04 -2.75 34.89
C ILE A 107 7.98 -3.78 34.28
N ASP A 108 8.66 -4.52 35.15
CA ASP A 108 9.48 -5.66 34.78
C ASP A 108 8.61 -6.88 34.51
N THR A 109 8.83 -7.54 33.39
CA THR A 109 8.14 -8.80 33.06
C THR A 109 8.94 -10.00 33.60
N PRO A 110 8.30 -11.17 33.78
CA PRO A 110 8.97 -12.37 34.31
C PRO A 110 10.18 -12.85 33.49
N ASP A 111 10.24 -12.49 32.21
CA ASP A 111 11.36 -12.79 31.29
C ASP A 111 12.47 -11.72 31.33
N GLY A 112 12.40 -10.76 32.25
CA GLY A 112 13.43 -9.74 32.49
C GLY A 112 13.37 -8.52 31.56
N ARG A 113 12.32 -8.37 30.75
CA ARG A 113 12.12 -7.16 29.92
C ARG A 113 11.52 -6.03 30.76
N HIS A 114 11.73 -4.80 30.31
CA HIS A 114 11.13 -3.61 30.90
C HIS A 114 10.01 -3.11 29.98
N THR A 115 8.82 -2.86 30.51
CA THR A 115 7.68 -2.37 29.73
C THR A 115 7.10 -1.09 30.32
N ALA A 116 6.75 -0.14 29.49
CA ALA A 116 6.00 1.04 29.90
C ALA A 116 4.98 1.45 28.83
N ARG A 117 3.86 2.02 29.26
CA ARG A 117 2.82 2.56 28.38
C ARG A 117 2.68 4.05 28.54
N PHE A 118 2.45 4.76 27.44
CA PHE A 118 2.17 6.19 27.45
C PHE A 118 1.14 6.56 26.37
N PRO A 119 0.30 7.58 26.60
CA PRO A 119 -0.67 8.04 25.63
C PRO A 119 -0.10 9.14 24.73
N ILE A 120 -0.55 9.13 23.47
CA ILE A 120 -0.44 10.24 22.54
C ILE A 120 -1.87 10.55 22.09
N SER A 121 -2.37 11.76 22.34
CA SER A 121 -3.75 12.11 21.98
C SER A 121 -3.85 13.36 21.12
N ALA A 122 -4.90 13.43 20.30
CA ALA A 122 -5.26 14.60 19.53
C ALA A 122 -6.77 14.82 19.67
N ALA A 123 -7.16 15.82 20.45
CA ALA A 123 -8.54 15.99 20.88
C ALA A 123 -9.53 15.98 19.70
N GLY A 124 -10.56 15.14 19.78
CA GLY A 124 -11.65 15.08 18.80
C GLY A 124 -11.34 14.30 17.52
N ALA A 125 -10.14 13.74 17.36
CA ALA A 125 -9.80 12.90 16.21
C ALA A 125 -10.65 11.63 16.17
N ALA A 126 -11.05 11.20 14.97
CA ALA A 126 -11.59 9.87 14.78
C ALA A 126 -10.46 8.83 14.72
N SER A 127 -9.33 9.18 14.12
CA SER A 127 -8.13 8.36 14.20
C SER A 127 -6.89 9.24 14.20
N LEU A 128 -5.76 8.68 14.62
CA LEU A 128 -4.48 9.37 14.54
C LEU A 128 -3.31 8.44 14.22
N ARG A 129 -2.25 9.04 13.67
CA ARG A 129 -0.92 8.44 13.57
C ARG A 129 0.07 9.32 14.30
N ALA A 130 1.09 8.74 14.93
CA ALA A 130 2.17 9.48 15.56
C ALA A 130 3.51 9.21 14.88
N ALA A 131 4.29 10.27 14.67
CA ALA A 131 5.68 10.15 14.25
C ALA A 131 6.53 9.84 15.49
N ILE A 132 6.93 8.60 15.69
CA ILE A 132 7.73 8.13 16.82
C ILE A 132 9.22 8.16 16.44
N ARG A 133 10.02 8.87 17.22
CA ARG A 133 11.48 8.82 17.14
C ARG A 133 12.02 8.22 18.42
N LEU A 134 12.66 7.05 18.30
CA LEU A 134 13.32 6.36 19.38
C LEU A 134 14.79 6.19 19.03
N GLU A 135 15.66 6.88 19.77
CA GLU A 135 17.08 6.96 19.46
C GLU A 135 17.91 6.42 20.62
N PRO A 136 18.86 5.51 20.38
CA PRO A 136 19.82 5.14 21.40
C PRO A 136 20.80 6.29 21.65
N ARG A 137 21.18 6.49 22.92
CA ARG A 137 22.24 7.45 23.29
C ARG A 137 23.62 6.98 22.85
N SER A 138 23.80 5.67 22.68
CA SER A 138 25.02 5.05 22.16
C SER A 138 24.71 3.79 21.37
N GLY A 139 25.43 3.55 20.29
CA GLY A 139 25.29 2.34 19.47
C GLY A 139 24.04 2.35 18.58
N SER A 140 23.60 1.17 18.18
CA SER A 140 22.38 0.95 17.40
C SER A 140 21.22 0.54 18.30
N LEU A 141 19.99 0.88 17.90
CA LEU A 141 18.79 0.40 18.58
C LEU A 141 18.70 -1.12 18.43
N PRO A 142 18.58 -1.90 19.52
CA PRO A 142 18.43 -3.35 19.42
C PRO A 142 17.16 -3.78 18.68
N ASP A 143 17.28 -4.85 17.89
CA ASP A 143 16.20 -5.43 17.07
C ASP A 143 14.99 -5.92 17.89
N ASP A 144 15.20 -6.23 19.16
CA ASP A 144 14.23 -6.76 20.12
C ASP A 144 13.60 -5.68 21.01
N VAL A 145 13.88 -4.39 20.76
CA VAL A 145 13.03 -3.30 21.21
C VAL A 145 11.70 -3.38 20.45
N VAL A 146 10.58 -3.33 21.16
CA VAL A 146 9.24 -3.45 20.57
C VAL A 146 8.37 -2.26 20.93
N LEU A 147 7.60 -1.79 19.95
CA LEU A 147 6.51 -0.84 20.11
C LEU A 147 5.18 -1.52 19.78
N HIS A 148 4.25 -1.54 20.73
CA HIS A 148 2.85 -1.88 20.44
C HIS A 148 2.00 -0.61 20.34
N PHE A 149 1.04 -0.61 19.43
CA PHE A 149 0.13 0.50 19.17
C PHE A 149 -1.31 0.04 19.31
N ALA A 150 -2.08 0.69 20.20
CA ALA A 150 -3.50 0.40 20.41
C ALA A 150 -4.29 1.71 20.61
N GLY A 151 -5.61 1.64 20.41
CA GLY A 151 -6.52 2.75 20.64
C GLY A 151 -7.92 2.26 20.99
N ALA A 152 -8.95 2.95 20.49
CA ALA A 152 -10.36 2.57 20.69
C ALA A 152 -10.77 1.31 19.90
N GLY A 153 -9.96 0.89 18.92
CA GLY A 153 -10.11 -0.37 18.21
C GLY A 153 -9.77 -1.60 19.07
N LYS A 154 -9.98 -2.79 18.50
CA LYS A 154 -9.53 -4.07 19.11
C LYS A 154 -8.13 -4.45 18.62
N GLU A 155 -7.67 -3.77 17.58
CA GLU A 155 -6.44 -4.04 16.87
C GLU A 155 -5.24 -3.55 17.68
N ILE A 156 -4.20 -4.38 17.79
CA ILE A 156 -2.90 -4.01 18.33
C ILE A 156 -1.86 -4.31 17.26
N PHE A 157 -1.14 -3.28 16.84
CA PHE A 157 -0.05 -3.41 15.86
C PHE A 157 1.29 -3.37 16.56
N GLU A 158 2.31 -3.93 15.91
CA GLU A 158 3.65 -4.03 16.45
C GLU A 158 4.69 -3.50 15.45
N ALA A 159 5.69 -2.79 15.97
CA ALA A 159 6.94 -2.51 15.28
C ALA A 159 8.12 -2.93 16.16
N SER A 160 9.18 -3.42 15.53
CA SER A 160 10.41 -3.83 16.21
C SER A 160 11.54 -2.85 15.93
N GLY A 161 12.64 -2.89 16.69
CA GLY A 161 13.81 -2.02 16.48
C GLY A 161 14.34 -2.04 15.03
N LYS A 162 14.13 -3.17 14.33
CA LYS A 162 14.43 -3.42 12.90
C LYS A 162 13.66 -2.49 11.95
N ASP A 163 12.46 -2.10 12.34
CA ASP A 163 11.56 -1.24 11.57
C ASP A 163 11.88 0.25 11.76
N LEU A 164 12.54 0.58 12.87
CA LEU A 164 12.89 1.94 13.25
C LEU A 164 14.17 2.40 12.55
N SER A 165 14.32 3.71 12.45
CA SER A 165 15.51 4.33 11.87
C SER A 165 15.92 5.53 12.72
N PRO A 166 17.22 5.73 12.97
CA PRO A 166 17.68 6.93 13.68
C PRO A 166 17.46 8.21 12.84
N ASN A 167 17.45 8.09 11.50
CA ASN A 167 17.45 9.23 10.59
C ASN A 167 16.05 9.72 10.22
N ARG A 168 14.99 9.01 10.59
CA ARG A 168 13.61 9.37 10.28
C ARG A 168 12.65 8.83 11.35
N PRO A 169 11.58 9.55 11.69
CA PRO A 169 10.56 9.00 12.57
C PRO A 169 9.89 7.78 11.94
N TYR A 170 9.55 6.80 12.77
CA TYR A 170 8.62 5.74 12.44
C TYR A 170 7.20 6.27 12.61
N TRP A 171 6.40 6.27 11.54
CA TRP A 171 4.98 6.61 11.66
C TRP A 171 4.20 5.40 12.14
N SER A 172 3.53 5.53 13.29
CA SER A 172 2.62 4.51 13.80
C SER A 172 1.58 4.14 12.74
N PRO A 173 0.95 2.97 12.85
CA PRO A 173 -0.27 2.66 12.11
C PRO A 173 -1.36 3.71 12.38
N VAL A 174 -2.38 3.75 11.52
CA VAL A 174 -3.62 4.49 11.80
C VAL A 174 -4.34 3.79 12.93
N ILE A 175 -4.59 4.52 14.02
CA ILE A 175 -5.24 3.99 15.22
C ILE A 175 -6.55 4.73 15.43
N GLU A 176 -7.63 3.97 15.55
CA GLU A 176 -8.97 4.49 15.82
C GLU A 176 -9.06 5.07 17.24
N GLY A 177 -9.78 6.17 17.39
CA GLY A 177 -9.86 6.95 18.62
C GLY A 177 -9.00 8.22 18.58
N ASP A 178 -9.26 9.10 19.54
CA ASP A 178 -8.51 10.33 19.75
C ASP A 178 -7.22 10.12 20.58
N THR A 179 -6.98 8.89 21.02
CA THR A 179 -5.84 8.50 21.86
C THR A 179 -5.20 7.23 21.34
N LEU A 180 -3.91 7.32 21.04
CA LEU A 180 -2.99 6.23 20.74
C LEU A 180 -2.22 5.87 22.01
N THR A 181 -2.41 4.65 22.51
CA THR A 181 -1.56 4.09 23.57
C THR A 181 -0.40 3.35 22.94
N VAL A 182 0.81 3.77 23.29
CA VAL A 182 2.06 3.11 22.88
C VAL A 182 2.59 2.32 24.06
N GLU A 183 2.86 1.02 23.88
CA GLU A 183 3.67 0.24 24.81
C GLU A 183 5.09 0.12 24.26
N LEU A 184 6.08 0.58 25.02
CA LEU A 184 7.49 0.40 24.75
C LEU A 184 8.01 -0.77 25.57
N VAL A 185 8.61 -1.74 24.91
CA VAL A 185 9.21 -2.93 25.51
C VAL A 185 10.70 -2.92 25.22
N LEU A 186 11.50 -2.91 26.29
CA LEU A 186 12.95 -2.93 26.24
C LEU A 186 13.47 -4.33 26.64
N PRO A 187 14.50 -4.86 25.96
CA PRO A 187 15.19 -6.05 26.42
C PRO A 187 15.90 -5.80 27.76
N ALA A 188 16.20 -6.87 28.49
CA ALA A 188 16.89 -6.81 29.79
C ALA A 188 18.25 -6.08 29.74
N SER A 189 18.87 -6.04 28.56
CA SER A 189 20.17 -5.39 28.32
C SER A 189 20.09 -3.87 28.20
N LEU A 190 18.89 -3.28 28.16
CA LEU A 190 18.68 -1.88 27.84
C LEU A 190 17.87 -1.18 28.93
N GLN A 191 18.37 -0.07 29.43
CA GLN A 191 17.68 0.73 30.43
C GLN A 191 16.93 1.91 29.77
N PRO A 192 15.83 2.39 30.37
CA PRO A 192 15.09 3.55 29.84
C PRO A 192 15.98 4.77 29.58
N GLY A 193 16.97 5.00 30.47
CA GLY A 193 17.91 6.11 30.36
C GLY A 193 18.89 6.02 29.18
N ASP A 194 18.99 4.87 28.51
CA ASP A 194 19.84 4.66 27.34
C ASP A 194 19.19 5.16 26.05
N LEU A 195 17.90 5.53 26.09
CA LEU A 195 17.13 5.95 24.94
C LEU A 195 16.70 7.42 25.05
N ARG A 196 16.32 7.98 23.91
CA ARG A 196 15.58 9.24 23.78
C ARG A 196 14.32 8.97 22.96
N LEU A 197 13.18 9.39 23.49
CA LEU A 197 11.88 9.21 22.85
C LEU A 197 11.28 10.58 22.56
N SER A 198 10.92 10.83 21.30
CA SER A 198 10.15 12.00 20.91
C SER A 198 9.02 11.70 19.94
N VAL A 199 7.98 12.52 20.02
CA VAL A 199 6.81 12.54 19.13
C VAL A 199 6.67 13.96 18.55
N PRO A 200 7.47 14.32 17.52
CA PRO A 200 7.45 15.66 16.94
C PRO A 200 6.09 16.09 16.36
N GLN A 201 5.31 15.13 15.88
CA GLN A 201 4.03 15.41 15.24
C GLN A 201 3.12 14.19 15.19
N VAL A 202 1.83 14.47 15.00
CA VAL A 202 0.79 13.47 14.72
C VAL A 202 0.05 13.84 13.43
N SER A 203 -0.54 12.86 12.75
CA SER A 203 -1.54 13.09 11.72
C SER A 203 -2.91 12.90 12.34
N TYR A 204 -3.72 13.96 12.33
CA TYR A 204 -5.10 13.98 12.79
C TYR A 204 -6.06 13.59 11.66
N PHE A 205 -7.00 12.70 11.90
CA PHE A 205 -8.07 12.36 10.96
C PHE A 205 -9.43 12.71 11.56
N ALA A 206 -10.28 13.36 10.77
CA ALA A 206 -11.64 13.71 11.19
C ALA A 206 -12.60 12.52 11.15
N ASP A 207 -12.28 11.54 10.29
CA ASP A 207 -13.10 10.36 9.99
C ASP A 207 -12.25 9.08 10.09
N SER A 208 -12.90 7.93 10.35
CA SER A 208 -12.25 6.62 10.22
C SER A 208 -12.02 6.31 8.75
N LEU A 209 -10.89 5.66 8.45
CA LEU A 209 -10.55 5.30 7.08
C LEU A 209 -11.13 3.96 6.64
N TYR A 210 -11.61 3.09 7.54
CA TYR A 210 -12.07 1.75 7.12
C TYR A 210 -13.05 1.08 8.08
N LYS A 211 -13.27 1.62 9.27
CA LYS A 211 -14.09 0.98 10.30
C LYS A 211 -15.52 1.52 10.26
N ALA A 212 -16.45 0.66 9.88
CA ALA A 212 -17.87 0.99 9.86
C ALA A 212 -18.39 1.37 11.26
N GLY A 213 -19.29 2.34 11.33
CA GLY A 213 -19.96 2.77 12.57
C GLY A 213 -19.12 3.66 13.48
N TYR A 214 -17.98 4.17 13.00
CA TYR A 214 -17.10 5.07 13.76
C TYR A 214 -16.73 6.31 12.93
N ARG A 215 -17.63 7.33 12.88
CA ARG A 215 -17.45 8.55 12.05
C ARG A 215 -16.83 8.20 10.69
N ASP A 216 -17.48 7.30 9.98
CA ASP A 216 -16.88 6.57 8.87
C ASP A 216 -16.79 7.44 7.62
N GLY A 217 -15.62 7.46 6.98
CA GLY A 217 -15.42 8.04 5.65
C GLY A 217 -16.06 7.21 4.53
N PHE A 218 -17.06 6.37 4.85
CA PHE A 218 -17.79 5.53 3.92
C PHE A 218 -18.86 6.33 3.17
N GLY A 219 -19.13 5.98 1.92
CA GLY A 219 -20.16 6.61 1.09
C GLY A 219 -19.79 8.00 0.59
N ALA A 220 -18.52 8.39 0.70
CA ALA A 220 -18.03 9.69 0.26
C ALA A 220 -17.85 9.80 -1.27
N SER A 221 -17.84 8.67 -1.98
CA SER A 221 -17.68 8.63 -3.43
C SER A 221 -18.92 9.12 -4.18
N GLY A 222 -18.73 9.64 -5.39
CA GLY A 222 -19.82 10.17 -6.21
C GLY A 222 -20.89 9.11 -6.55
N SER A 223 -22.14 9.54 -6.68
CA SER A 223 -23.30 8.63 -6.83
C SER A 223 -23.35 7.80 -8.13
N CYS A 224 -22.47 8.07 -9.10
CA CYS A 224 -22.34 7.29 -10.33
C CYS A 224 -21.36 6.12 -10.19
N GLU A 225 -20.59 6.08 -9.11
CA GLU A 225 -19.65 5.02 -8.82
C GLU A 225 -20.39 3.69 -8.59
N VAL A 226 -19.79 2.61 -9.04
CA VAL A 226 -20.37 1.27 -8.98
C VAL A 226 -19.57 0.46 -7.97
N ASP A 227 -20.20 -0.07 -6.92
CA ASP A 227 -19.51 -0.96 -5.98
C ASP A 227 -18.90 -2.14 -6.73
N ALA A 228 -17.69 -2.56 -6.33
CA ALA A 228 -17.02 -3.67 -7.01
C ALA A 228 -17.87 -4.96 -7.04
N VAL A 229 -18.70 -5.18 -6.01
CA VAL A 229 -19.61 -6.35 -5.96
C VAL A 229 -20.79 -6.25 -6.95
N CYS A 230 -21.14 -5.05 -7.43
CA CYS A 230 -22.18 -4.83 -8.44
C CYS A 230 -21.71 -5.11 -9.87
N ALA A 231 -20.41 -5.25 -10.11
CA ALA A 231 -19.90 -5.48 -11.46
C ALA A 231 -20.50 -6.77 -12.04
N THR A 232 -20.82 -6.77 -13.33
CA THR A 232 -21.40 -7.96 -14.00
C THR A 232 -20.49 -9.19 -13.93
N GLN A 233 -19.19 -8.99 -13.73
CA GLN A 233 -18.15 -10.01 -13.61
C GLN A 233 -17.96 -10.50 -12.17
N SER A 234 -18.62 -9.88 -11.19
CA SER A 234 -18.59 -10.25 -9.77
C SER A 234 -18.98 -11.72 -9.56
N GLY A 235 -18.22 -12.45 -8.75
CA GLY A 235 -18.41 -13.89 -8.51
C GLY A 235 -17.70 -14.80 -9.53
N THR A 236 -17.05 -14.23 -10.56
CA THR A 236 -16.16 -15.00 -11.43
C THR A 236 -14.75 -15.05 -10.81
N PRO A 237 -14.04 -16.21 -10.84
CA PRO A 237 -12.71 -16.32 -10.25
C PRO A 237 -11.71 -15.27 -10.77
N ALA A 238 -11.74 -14.95 -12.06
CA ALA A 238 -10.83 -13.98 -12.66
C ALA A 238 -11.04 -12.57 -12.09
N TYR A 239 -12.29 -12.12 -11.94
CA TYR A 239 -12.62 -10.80 -11.42
C TYR A 239 -12.41 -10.70 -9.91
N ASP A 240 -12.80 -11.74 -9.17
CA ASP A 240 -12.62 -11.77 -7.71
C ASP A 240 -11.13 -11.78 -7.34
N ASN A 241 -10.30 -12.49 -8.11
CA ASN A 241 -8.85 -12.46 -7.99
C ASN A 241 -8.29 -11.05 -8.28
N ALA A 242 -8.73 -10.38 -9.35
CA ALA A 242 -8.31 -9.02 -9.64
C ALA A 242 -8.71 -8.03 -8.53
N THR A 243 -9.91 -8.20 -7.99
CA THR A 243 -10.42 -7.42 -6.85
C THR A 243 -9.58 -7.66 -5.60
N ALA A 244 -9.15 -8.90 -5.34
CA ALA A 244 -8.32 -9.27 -4.20
C ALA A 244 -6.85 -8.79 -4.31
N ALA A 245 -6.40 -8.37 -5.50
CA ALA A 245 -5.06 -7.81 -5.70
C ALA A 245 -4.97 -6.30 -5.43
N VAL A 246 -6.10 -5.62 -5.29
CA VAL A 246 -6.18 -4.16 -5.10
C VAL A 246 -6.33 -3.79 -3.63
N ALA A 247 -5.49 -2.85 -3.18
CA ALA A 247 -5.53 -2.28 -1.85
C ALA A 247 -5.69 -0.76 -1.87
N LYS A 248 -6.37 -0.24 -0.85
CA LYS A 248 -6.33 1.18 -0.51
C LYS A 248 -5.02 1.50 0.19
N MET A 249 -4.35 2.55 -0.25
CA MET A 249 -3.11 3.04 0.34
C MET A 249 -3.39 4.18 1.33
N VAL A 250 -2.69 4.17 2.45
CA VAL A 250 -2.63 5.30 3.38
C VAL A 250 -1.17 5.58 3.71
N PHE A 251 -0.72 6.80 3.48
CA PHE A 251 0.67 7.20 3.73
C PHE A 251 0.73 8.63 4.24
N THR A 252 1.83 8.99 4.88
CA THR A 252 2.00 10.27 5.56
C THR A 252 3.26 10.96 5.02
N ASN A 253 3.11 12.20 4.58
CA ASN A 253 4.25 13.03 4.25
C ASN A 253 4.85 13.56 5.55
N SER A 254 6.13 13.23 5.79
CA SER A 254 6.79 13.59 7.04
C SER A 254 7.10 15.09 7.18
N ALA A 255 7.10 15.85 6.08
CA ALA A 255 7.40 17.28 6.10
C ALA A 255 6.26 18.10 6.74
N ASP A 256 5.02 17.78 6.39
CA ASP A 256 3.82 18.48 6.84
C ASP A 256 2.97 17.67 7.85
N GLY A 257 3.23 16.36 7.99
CA GLY A 257 2.46 15.43 8.82
C GLY A 257 1.08 15.10 8.24
N GLY A 258 0.80 15.52 7.01
CA GLY A 258 -0.44 15.23 6.30
C GLY A 258 -0.48 13.77 5.86
N SER A 259 -1.65 13.15 5.96
CA SER A 259 -1.86 11.79 5.45
C SER A 259 -2.78 11.78 4.25
N TYR A 260 -2.52 10.86 3.35
CA TYR A 260 -3.09 10.82 2.02
C TYR A 260 -3.52 9.41 1.64
N ILE A 261 -4.47 9.34 0.70
CA ILE A 261 -5.00 8.11 0.13
C ILE A 261 -4.69 8.05 -1.36
N CYS A 262 -4.32 6.85 -1.79
CA CYS A 262 -4.27 6.40 -3.17
C CYS A 262 -4.73 4.94 -3.24
N THR A 263 -4.66 4.34 -4.43
CA THR A 263 -4.89 2.91 -4.67
C THR A 263 -3.61 2.27 -5.24
N GLY A 264 -3.43 0.98 -5.03
CA GLY A 264 -2.41 0.22 -5.74
C GLY A 264 -2.73 -1.26 -5.87
N THR A 265 -1.92 -1.96 -6.66
CA THR A 265 -2.15 -3.34 -7.10
C THR A 265 -0.92 -4.20 -6.87
N LEU A 266 -1.06 -5.33 -6.19
CA LEU A 266 0.02 -6.31 -6.00
C LEU A 266 0.25 -7.09 -7.30
N LEU A 267 1.50 -7.22 -7.75
CA LEU A 267 1.87 -7.81 -9.03
C LEU A 267 2.61 -9.15 -8.88
N ASN A 268 2.24 -10.10 -9.73
CA ASN A 268 2.91 -11.39 -9.78
C ASN A 268 4.35 -11.29 -10.26
N ASN A 269 5.19 -12.21 -9.77
CA ASN A 269 6.59 -12.36 -10.13
C ASN A 269 7.03 -13.83 -10.00
N GLY A 270 8.09 -14.20 -10.72
CA GLY A 270 8.66 -15.55 -10.75
C GLY A 270 9.62 -15.87 -9.60
N ASN A 271 9.79 -14.97 -8.63
CA ASN A 271 10.67 -15.22 -7.48
C ASN A 271 10.04 -16.24 -6.52
N SER A 272 10.90 -17.02 -5.85
CA SER A 272 10.51 -17.93 -4.76
C SER A 272 11.45 -17.70 -3.55
N PRO A 273 10.95 -17.18 -2.41
CA PRO A 273 9.57 -16.73 -2.17
C PRO A 273 9.17 -15.54 -3.06
N LYS A 274 7.86 -15.38 -3.31
CA LYS A 274 7.33 -14.24 -4.08
C LYS A 274 7.71 -12.92 -3.40
N ARG A 275 8.13 -11.96 -4.22
CA ARG A 275 8.35 -10.57 -3.80
C ARG A 275 7.03 -9.81 -3.75
N GLN A 276 6.91 -8.85 -2.85
CA GLN A 276 5.68 -8.07 -2.67
C GLN A 276 5.67 -6.83 -3.58
N LEU A 277 5.81 -7.06 -4.89
CA LEU A 277 5.82 -6.00 -5.91
C LEU A 277 4.46 -5.32 -5.98
N PHE A 278 4.40 -4.01 -5.77
CA PHE A 278 3.15 -3.27 -5.64
C PHE A 278 3.19 -2.02 -6.54
N TRP A 279 2.27 -1.97 -7.51
CA TRP A 279 2.18 -0.91 -8.51
C TRP A 279 1.25 0.21 -8.06
N SER A 280 1.66 1.45 -8.30
CA SER A 280 0.86 2.66 -8.04
C SER A 280 1.38 3.83 -8.90
N ALA A 281 1.06 5.05 -8.50
CA ALA A 281 1.41 6.29 -9.19
C ALA A 281 2.54 7.06 -8.50
N ALA A 282 3.40 7.70 -9.29
CA ALA A 282 4.55 8.46 -8.78
C ALA A 282 4.14 9.73 -8.01
N HIS A 283 2.99 10.32 -8.36
CA HIS A 283 2.44 11.47 -7.65
C HIS A 283 1.84 11.12 -6.28
N CYS A 284 1.58 9.84 -6.00
CA CYS A 284 1.16 9.40 -4.67
C CYS A 284 2.33 9.43 -3.69
N ILE A 285 3.47 8.84 -4.06
CA ILE A 285 4.64 8.74 -3.18
C ILE A 285 5.86 9.33 -3.87
N GLU A 286 6.30 10.48 -3.36
CA GLU A 286 7.41 11.24 -3.96
C GLU A 286 8.79 10.71 -3.56
N ASP A 287 8.92 10.17 -2.35
CA ASP A 287 10.20 9.78 -1.78
C ASP A 287 10.11 8.53 -0.87
N GLN A 288 11.30 8.01 -0.54
CA GLN A 288 11.44 6.80 0.29
C GLN A 288 11.01 7.04 1.74
N ALA A 289 11.05 8.28 2.23
CA ALA A 289 10.58 8.62 3.57
C ALA A 289 9.06 8.42 3.67
N THR A 290 8.32 8.88 2.66
CA THR A 290 6.87 8.69 2.51
C THR A 290 6.52 7.23 2.25
N ALA A 291 7.27 6.53 1.38
CA ALA A 291 7.08 5.10 1.12
C ALA A 291 7.21 4.25 2.41
N ALA A 292 8.13 4.62 3.30
CA ALA A 292 8.31 3.94 4.58
C ALA A 292 7.12 4.10 5.55
N THR A 293 6.21 5.05 5.30
CA THR A 293 4.99 5.26 6.10
C THR A 293 3.78 4.50 5.57
N LEU A 294 3.90 3.85 4.42
CA LEU A 294 2.77 3.21 3.73
C LEU A 294 2.11 2.15 4.62
N GLN A 295 0.79 2.25 4.70
CA GLN A 295 -0.12 1.24 5.20
C GLN A 295 -1.07 0.88 4.06
N THR A 296 -1.36 -0.41 3.89
CA THR A 296 -2.33 -0.89 2.89
C THR A 296 -3.55 -1.48 3.58
N ILE A 297 -4.73 -1.21 3.07
CA ILE A 297 -6.00 -1.74 3.58
C ILE A 297 -6.59 -2.64 2.51
N TRP A 298 -6.61 -3.93 2.81
CA TRP A 298 -7.08 -4.99 1.94
C TRP A 298 -8.55 -5.30 2.21
N PHE A 299 -9.26 -5.80 1.20
CA PHE A 299 -10.65 -6.23 1.30
C PHE A 299 -11.63 -5.16 1.83
N TYR A 300 -11.31 -3.88 1.67
CA TYR A 300 -12.25 -2.80 1.99
C TYR A 300 -13.27 -2.61 0.87
N ASN A 301 -14.27 -3.47 0.83
CA ASN A 301 -15.35 -3.47 -0.15
C ASN A 301 -16.70 -3.75 0.52
N THR A 302 -17.80 -3.34 -0.11
CA THR A 302 -19.13 -3.80 0.28
C THR A 302 -19.31 -5.26 -0.12
N THR A 303 -20.13 -5.97 0.64
CA THR A 303 -20.56 -7.36 0.36
C THR A 303 -21.91 -7.43 -0.33
N GLN A 304 -22.63 -6.30 -0.36
CA GLN A 304 -23.91 -6.12 -1.04
C GLN A 304 -23.80 -4.95 -2.01
N CYS A 305 -24.42 -5.11 -3.17
CA CYS A 305 -24.41 -4.07 -4.21
C CYS A 305 -25.16 -2.82 -3.72
N TYR A 306 -24.46 -1.69 -3.69
CA TYR A 306 -24.95 -0.42 -3.13
C TYR A 306 -25.40 -0.55 -1.66
N GLY A 307 -24.70 -1.38 -0.90
CA GLY A 307 -24.93 -1.55 0.53
C GLY A 307 -24.48 -0.32 1.33
N ASP A 308 -24.81 -0.30 2.61
CA ASP A 308 -24.36 0.73 3.56
C ASP A 308 -23.11 0.27 4.32
N ALA A 309 -22.67 1.09 5.29
CA ALA A 309 -21.48 0.80 6.10
C ALA A 309 -21.55 -0.56 6.82
N SER A 310 -22.75 -1.05 7.18
CA SER A 310 -22.93 -2.36 7.82
C SER A 310 -22.58 -3.54 6.90
N THR A 311 -22.54 -3.29 5.59
CA THR A 311 -22.22 -4.30 4.57
C THR A 311 -20.73 -4.34 4.20
N ILE A 312 -19.90 -3.50 4.82
CA ILE A 312 -18.43 -3.57 4.65
C ILE A 312 -17.95 -4.97 5.04
N ASN A 313 -17.10 -5.51 4.16
CA ASN A 313 -16.51 -6.83 4.33
C ASN A 313 -15.74 -6.92 5.66
N GLN A 314 -16.13 -7.89 6.49
CA GLN A 314 -15.52 -8.12 7.81
C GLN A 314 -14.10 -8.67 7.73
N SER A 315 -13.66 -9.14 6.57
CA SER A 315 -12.27 -9.54 6.31
C SER A 315 -11.34 -8.35 6.01
N VAL A 316 -11.83 -7.10 6.10
CA VAL A 316 -11.00 -5.91 5.96
C VAL A 316 -9.75 -6.04 6.83
N THR A 317 -8.57 -5.94 6.22
CA THR A 317 -7.30 -6.17 6.90
C THR A 317 -6.34 -5.05 6.60
N VAL A 318 -5.86 -4.40 7.65
CA VAL A 318 -4.78 -3.44 7.58
C VAL A 318 -3.45 -4.19 7.57
N LEU A 319 -2.54 -3.82 6.67
CA LEU A 319 -1.15 -4.25 6.69
C LEU A 319 -0.23 -3.03 6.86
N THR A 320 0.62 -3.10 7.88
CA THR A 320 1.56 -2.04 8.26
C THR A 320 3.00 -2.39 7.86
N GLY A 321 3.92 -1.45 8.05
CA GLY A 321 5.37 -1.68 7.88
C GLY A 321 6.03 -0.92 6.73
N GLY A 322 5.28 -0.27 5.85
CA GLY A 322 5.82 0.55 4.77
C GLY A 322 6.32 -0.25 3.56
N ALA A 323 6.96 0.47 2.65
CA ALA A 323 7.50 -0.07 1.41
C ALA A 323 8.86 0.54 1.04
N ASN A 324 9.55 -0.11 0.11
CA ASN A 324 10.73 0.41 -0.58
C ASN A 324 10.35 0.82 -2.00
N ILE A 325 10.88 1.94 -2.49
CA ILE A 325 10.75 2.36 -3.88
C ILE A 325 11.75 1.56 -4.72
N LEU A 326 11.24 0.78 -5.67
CA LEU A 326 12.05 0.06 -6.66
C LEU A 326 12.21 0.86 -7.95
N HIS A 327 11.16 1.58 -8.35
CA HIS A 327 11.16 2.43 -9.54
C HIS A 327 10.18 3.58 -9.35
N ARG A 328 10.57 4.77 -9.81
CA ARG A 328 9.71 5.95 -9.84
C ARG A 328 10.05 6.80 -11.06
N ASP A 329 9.05 7.11 -11.88
CA ASP A 329 9.16 8.08 -12.97
C ASP A 329 8.03 9.11 -12.82
N ALA A 330 8.37 10.32 -12.39
CA ALA A 330 7.39 11.39 -12.21
C ALA A 330 6.80 11.86 -13.56
N LYS A 331 7.56 11.78 -14.66
CA LYS A 331 7.12 12.25 -15.97
C LYS A 331 6.11 11.31 -16.63
N ARG A 332 6.26 10.00 -16.38
CA ARG A 332 5.33 8.94 -16.82
C ARG A 332 4.31 8.53 -15.76
N ASP A 333 4.41 9.09 -14.56
CA ASP A 333 3.61 8.76 -13.38
C ASP A 333 3.57 7.26 -13.02
N THR A 334 4.72 6.59 -13.14
CA THR A 334 4.84 5.16 -12.77
C THR A 334 5.55 5.01 -11.43
N LEU A 335 5.01 4.19 -10.54
CA LEU A 335 5.65 3.80 -9.28
C LEU A 335 5.58 2.28 -9.10
N LEU A 336 6.74 1.67 -8.88
CA LEU A 336 6.85 0.30 -8.40
C LEU A 336 7.46 0.30 -7.00
N LEU A 337 6.71 -0.27 -6.06
CA LEU A 337 7.11 -0.49 -4.68
C LEU A 337 7.39 -1.96 -4.41
N GLU A 338 8.11 -2.22 -3.33
CA GLU A 338 8.14 -3.52 -2.65
C GLU A 338 7.63 -3.33 -1.23
N LEU A 339 6.48 -3.93 -0.90
CA LEU A 339 5.97 -3.90 0.46
C LEU A 339 6.94 -4.66 1.38
N LYS A 340 7.22 -4.13 2.56
CA LYS A 340 8.19 -4.74 3.49
C LYS A 340 7.65 -5.99 4.20
N ARG A 341 6.33 -6.18 4.17
CA ARG A 341 5.62 -7.28 4.84
C ARG A 341 4.81 -8.07 3.83
N THR A 342 4.76 -9.38 4.04
CA THR A 342 3.89 -10.29 3.29
C THR A 342 2.43 -9.82 3.38
N PRO A 343 1.66 -9.80 2.27
CA PRO A 343 0.25 -9.46 2.30
C PRO A 343 -0.60 -10.41 3.15
N PRO A 344 -1.80 -9.99 3.60
CA PRO A 344 -2.74 -10.86 4.27
C PRO A 344 -3.16 -12.08 3.45
N ALA A 345 -3.68 -13.10 4.13
CA ALA A 345 -4.28 -14.25 3.48
C ALA A 345 -5.43 -13.84 2.53
N GLY A 346 -5.56 -14.54 1.41
CA GLY A 346 -6.59 -14.28 0.40
C GLY A 346 -6.24 -13.17 -0.60
N VAL A 347 -5.12 -12.46 -0.42
CA VAL A 347 -4.64 -11.49 -1.41
C VAL A 347 -4.14 -12.23 -2.66
N PHE A 348 -4.36 -11.64 -3.82
CA PHE A 348 -3.94 -12.19 -5.11
C PHE A 348 -2.77 -11.38 -5.69
N TYR A 349 -1.85 -12.07 -6.36
CA TYR A 349 -0.81 -11.44 -7.17
C TYR A 349 -1.33 -11.26 -8.60
N GLN A 350 -1.64 -10.02 -8.97
CA GLN A 350 -2.19 -9.66 -10.27
C GLN A 350 -1.21 -10.01 -11.40
N GLY A 351 -1.70 -10.69 -12.43
CA GLY A 351 -0.97 -10.85 -13.68
C GLY A 351 -0.78 -9.50 -14.37
N TRP A 352 0.18 -9.41 -15.29
CA TRP A 352 0.53 -8.18 -16.00
C TRP A 352 1.00 -8.49 -17.42
N SER A 353 0.95 -7.49 -18.30
CA SER A 353 1.48 -7.58 -19.66
C SER A 353 2.26 -6.32 -20.02
N ALA A 354 3.53 -6.52 -20.38
CA ALA A 354 4.41 -5.53 -20.98
C ALA A 354 4.23 -5.43 -22.50
N THR A 355 3.23 -6.09 -23.08
CA THR A 355 2.83 -5.84 -24.46
C THR A 355 2.15 -4.46 -24.55
N PRO A 356 2.45 -3.63 -25.56
CA PRO A 356 1.75 -2.35 -25.75
C PRO A 356 0.24 -2.53 -25.86
N ILE A 357 -0.52 -1.65 -25.20
CA ILE A 357 -1.98 -1.63 -25.30
C ILE A 357 -2.42 -0.96 -26.60
N ALA A 358 -3.50 -1.46 -27.21
CA ALA A 358 -4.03 -0.95 -28.47
C ALA A 358 -5.29 -0.10 -28.24
N ASN A 359 -5.52 0.87 -29.11
CA ASN A 359 -6.79 1.59 -29.17
C ASN A 359 -7.94 0.61 -29.43
N GLY A 360 -9.08 0.85 -28.79
CA GLY A 360 -10.25 -0.02 -28.83
C GLY A 360 -10.22 -1.17 -27.82
N ALA A 361 -9.13 -1.35 -27.06
CA ALA A 361 -9.11 -2.29 -25.95
C ALA A 361 -10.15 -1.88 -24.88
N LEU A 362 -10.83 -2.88 -24.30
CA LEU A 362 -11.69 -2.68 -23.15
C LEU A 362 -10.83 -2.60 -21.89
N GLY A 363 -10.87 -1.45 -21.23
CA GLY A 363 -10.16 -1.16 -19.99
C GLY A 363 -11.07 -1.34 -18.78
N HIS A 364 -10.51 -1.90 -17.72
CA HIS A 364 -11.15 -2.11 -16.45
C HIS A 364 -10.32 -1.43 -15.36
N ASP A 365 -10.98 -0.86 -14.35
CA ASP A 365 -10.33 -0.25 -13.20
C ASP A 365 -11.06 -0.66 -11.92
N ILE A 366 -10.28 -1.03 -10.90
CA ILE A 366 -10.77 -1.39 -9.57
C ILE A 366 -10.07 -0.47 -8.59
N HIS A 367 -10.84 0.37 -7.90
CA HIS A 367 -10.28 1.57 -7.25
C HIS A 367 -11.00 1.99 -5.96
N HIS A 368 -10.41 2.94 -5.22
CA HIS A 368 -10.96 3.53 -3.99
C HIS A 368 -11.21 5.04 -4.12
N PRO A 369 -12.29 5.45 -4.80
CA PRO A 369 -12.61 6.86 -5.01
C PRO A 369 -13.01 7.49 -3.68
N ARG A 370 -12.48 8.70 -3.40
CA ARG A 370 -12.64 9.42 -2.13
C ARG A 370 -12.20 8.65 -0.88
N GLY A 371 -11.43 7.58 -1.05
CA GLY A 371 -11.09 6.65 0.03
C GLY A 371 -12.24 5.72 0.46
N ASP A 372 -13.34 5.72 -0.29
CA ASP A 372 -14.53 4.91 -0.06
C ASP A 372 -14.28 3.41 -0.35
N ALA A 373 -15.29 2.58 -0.08
CA ALA A 373 -15.29 1.16 -0.41
C ALA A 373 -14.98 0.94 -1.88
N LYS A 374 -14.31 -0.18 -2.16
CA LYS A 374 -13.82 -0.51 -3.50
C LYS A 374 -14.92 -0.43 -4.56
N LYS A 375 -14.64 0.31 -5.63
CA LYS A 375 -15.52 0.50 -6.80
C LYS A 375 -14.91 -0.11 -8.05
N TYR A 376 -15.73 -0.18 -9.10
CA TYR A 376 -15.36 -0.70 -10.39
C TYR A 376 -15.77 0.26 -11.50
N SER A 377 -14.87 0.46 -12.47
CA SER A 377 -15.13 1.20 -13.70
C SER A 377 -14.66 0.43 -14.93
N GLN A 378 -15.37 0.62 -16.04
CA GLN A 378 -15.07 -0.03 -17.31
C GLN A 378 -15.22 0.98 -18.43
N GLY A 379 -14.23 1.07 -19.32
CA GLY A 379 -14.18 2.06 -20.39
C GLY A 379 -13.40 1.57 -21.60
N ASN A 380 -13.34 2.40 -22.65
CA ASN A 380 -12.59 2.06 -23.86
C ASN A 380 -11.28 2.83 -23.89
N VAL A 381 -10.19 2.15 -24.23
CA VAL A 381 -8.92 2.81 -24.56
C VAL A 381 -9.09 3.55 -25.88
N THR A 382 -9.08 4.88 -25.84
CA THR A 382 -9.33 5.72 -27.02
C THR A 382 -8.05 6.26 -27.64
N ALA A 383 -6.99 6.40 -26.84
CA ALA A 383 -5.68 6.84 -27.31
C ALA A 383 -4.56 6.28 -26.42
N VAL A 384 -3.39 6.05 -27.01
CA VAL A 384 -2.17 5.62 -26.33
C VAL A 384 -1.03 6.58 -26.67
N GLY A 385 -0.02 6.68 -25.79
CA GLY A 385 1.14 7.55 -26.00
C GLY A 385 0.82 9.05 -25.91
N VAL A 386 -0.29 9.43 -25.28
CA VAL A 386 -0.73 10.83 -25.22
C VAL A 386 0.02 11.62 -24.14
N THR A 387 -0.05 12.95 -24.25
CA THR A 387 0.43 13.88 -23.23
C THR A 387 -0.75 14.59 -22.59
N TYR A 388 -0.80 14.62 -21.27
CA TYR A 388 -1.83 15.32 -20.50
C TYR A 388 -1.21 15.92 -19.23
N ASP A 389 -1.56 17.16 -18.92
CA ASP A 389 -1.04 17.91 -17.77
C ASP A 389 0.49 17.85 -17.58
N GLY A 390 1.22 17.88 -18.71
CA GLY A 390 2.69 17.79 -18.69
C GLY A 390 3.26 16.38 -18.46
N HIS A 391 2.43 15.36 -18.23
CA HIS A 391 2.84 13.95 -18.20
C HIS A 391 2.74 13.32 -19.59
N THR A 392 3.66 12.42 -19.92
CA THR A 392 3.82 11.86 -21.28
C THR A 392 3.71 10.35 -21.29
N ALA A 393 3.42 9.77 -22.46
CA ALA A 393 3.27 8.33 -22.65
C ALA A 393 2.13 7.73 -21.81
N LEU A 394 1.01 8.45 -21.74
CA LEU A 394 -0.18 8.00 -21.05
C LEU A 394 -1.14 7.27 -22.01
N THR A 395 -1.99 6.44 -21.42
CA THR A 395 -3.13 5.78 -22.05
C THR A 395 -4.40 6.49 -21.62
N ARG A 396 -5.20 6.96 -22.58
CA ARG A 396 -6.49 7.59 -22.33
C ARG A 396 -7.60 6.54 -22.37
N VAL A 397 -8.45 6.54 -21.36
CA VAL A 397 -9.65 5.72 -21.26
C VAL A 397 -10.86 6.63 -21.18
N ASP A 398 -11.84 6.41 -22.06
CA ASP A 398 -13.12 7.11 -22.03
C ASP A 398 -14.17 6.22 -21.36
N TRP A 399 -14.86 6.77 -20.36
CA TRP A 399 -15.85 6.04 -19.58
C TRP A 399 -17.26 6.24 -20.15
N PRO A 400 -18.07 5.18 -20.25
CA PRO A 400 -19.48 5.30 -20.61
C PRO A 400 -20.34 5.75 -19.42
N SER A 401 -20.00 5.40 -18.17
CA SER A 401 -20.81 5.73 -16.99
C SER A 401 -19.98 5.96 -15.72
N ALA A 402 -19.58 4.89 -15.02
CA ALA A 402 -18.76 4.98 -13.79
C ALA A 402 -17.37 5.54 -14.12
N VAL A 403 -16.84 6.34 -13.21
CA VAL A 403 -15.59 7.11 -13.41
C VAL A 403 -14.59 6.80 -12.29
N VAL A 404 -13.63 7.68 -12.10
CA VAL A 404 -12.68 7.64 -10.98
C VAL A 404 -12.72 8.99 -10.26
N GLU A 405 -12.24 9.04 -9.01
CA GLU A 405 -12.14 10.28 -8.24
C GLU A 405 -10.82 10.33 -7.47
N GLY A 406 -10.54 11.43 -6.76
CA GLY A 406 -9.36 11.52 -5.90
C GLY A 406 -9.31 10.35 -4.91
N GLY A 407 -8.17 9.67 -4.80
CA GLY A 407 -8.02 8.41 -4.05
C GLY A 407 -7.93 7.17 -4.95
N SER A 408 -8.52 7.23 -6.15
CA SER A 408 -8.34 6.20 -7.18
C SER A 408 -6.93 6.18 -7.75
N SER A 409 -6.19 7.30 -7.69
CA SER A 409 -4.81 7.44 -8.17
C SER A 409 -3.95 6.20 -7.87
N GLY A 410 -3.28 5.68 -8.90
CA GLY A 410 -2.46 4.48 -8.83
C GLY A 410 -3.20 3.15 -9.03
N SER A 411 -4.53 3.14 -9.10
CA SER A 411 -5.32 1.96 -9.47
C SER A 411 -4.93 1.42 -10.84
N GLY A 412 -5.03 0.10 -11.02
CA GLY A 412 -4.53 -0.56 -12.22
C GLY A 412 -5.45 -0.43 -13.43
N LEU A 413 -4.93 0.02 -14.58
CA LEU A 413 -5.60 -0.25 -15.85
C LEU A 413 -5.46 -1.74 -16.16
N LEU A 414 -6.55 -2.48 -16.13
CA LEU A 414 -6.59 -3.90 -16.43
C LEU A 414 -7.20 -4.15 -17.81
N THR A 415 -6.68 -5.15 -18.51
CA THR A 415 -7.29 -5.77 -19.70
C THR A 415 -7.43 -7.27 -19.48
N GLN A 416 -8.32 -7.94 -20.20
CA GLN A 416 -8.42 -9.40 -20.15
C GLN A 416 -7.50 -10.06 -21.18
N ALA A 417 -6.79 -11.10 -20.76
CA ALA A 417 -6.05 -12.00 -21.63
C ALA A 417 -7.01 -12.94 -22.38
N SER A 418 -6.49 -13.74 -23.32
CA SER A 418 -7.29 -14.68 -24.11
C SER A 418 -7.96 -15.77 -23.28
N ASP A 419 -7.42 -16.08 -22.10
CA ASP A 419 -7.99 -17.04 -21.13
C ASP A 419 -9.01 -16.40 -20.17
N GLY A 420 -9.30 -15.10 -20.33
CA GLY A 420 -10.23 -14.34 -19.49
C GLY A 420 -9.62 -13.77 -18.21
N SER A 421 -8.37 -14.11 -17.87
CA SER A 421 -7.67 -13.56 -16.72
C SER A 421 -7.37 -12.06 -16.92
N TYR A 422 -7.37 -11.29 -15.83
CA TYR A 422 -6.99 -9.87 -15.90
C TYR A 422 -5.48 -9.72 -15.93
N GLN A 423 -4.99 -8.69 -16.63
CA GLN A 423 -3.59 -8.29 -16.70
C GLN A 423 -3.45 -6.78 -16.52
N LEU A 424 -2.57 -6.35 -15.62
CA LEU A 424 -2.21 -4.94 -15.44
C LEU A 424 -1.45 -4.40 -16.67
N ARG A 425 -1.83 -3.20 -17.11
CA ARG A 425 -1.27 -2.45 -18.25
C ARG A 425 -0.72 -1.07 -17.87
N GLY A 426 -0.99 -0.59 -16.65
CA GLY A 426 -0.70 0.78 -16.24
C GLY A 426 -1.30 1.14 -14.88
N GLY A 427 -1.03 2.35 -14.38
CA GLY A 427 -1.64 2.89 -13.15
C GLY A 427 -2.31 4.24 -13.39
N LEU A 428 -3.43 4.52 -12.73
CA LEU A 428 -4.18 5.77 -12.90
C LEU A 428 -3.36 6.99 -12.47
N TYR A 429 -3.14 7.92 -13.39
CA TYR A 429 -2.65 9.26 -13.08
C TYR A 429 -3.80 10.17 -12.63
N GLY A 430 -4.89 10.16 -13.40
CA GLY A 430 -6.08 10.99 -13.18
C GLY A 430 -6.54 11.65 -14.46
N GLY A 431 -7.48 12.59 -14.36
CA GLY A 431 -8.09 13.23 -15.50
C GLY A 431 -9.27 14.12 -15.12
N PRO A 432 -10.00 14.63 -16.12
CA PRO A 432 -11.10 15.58 -15.89
C PRO A 432 -12.43 14.94 -15.45
N SER A 433 -12.49 13.61 -15.27
CA SER A 433 -13.76 12.94 -14.98
C SER A 433 -14.28 13.27 -13.58
N TYR A 434 -15.59 13.19 -13.43
CA TYR A 434 -16.34 13.30 -12.18
C TYR A 434 -17.77 12.78 -12.44
N CYS A 435 -18.49 12.41 -11.38
CA CYS A 435 -19.87 11.98 -11.54
C CYS A 435 -20.76 13.09 -12.13
N GLY A 436 -21.45 12.79 -13.23
CA GLY A 436 -22.23 13.77 -13.99
C GLY A 436 -21.40 14.60 -14.99
N ALA A 437 -20.13 14.26 -15.21
CA ALA A 437 -19.32 14.90 -16.24
C ALA A 437 -19.96 14.74 -17.63
N PRO A 438 -19.96 15.79 -18.48
CA PRO A 438 -20.34 15.66 -19.88
C PRO A 438 -19.38 14.69 -20.59
N THR A 439 -19.84 14.02 -21.64
CA THR A 439 -19.07 12.98 -22.36
C THR A 439 -17.65 13.43 -22.72
N ALA A 440 -17.48 14.68 -23.15
CA ALA A 440 -16.16 15.24 -23.51
C ALA A 440 -15.13 15.27 -22.36
N LYS A 441 -15.59 15.22 -21.11
CA LYS A 441 -14.76 15.20 -19.90
C LYS A 441 -14.78 13.87 -19.17
N ARG A 442 -15.52 12.87 -19.66
CA ARG A 442 -15.64 11.56 -19.02
C ARG A 442 -14.51 10.64 -19.48
N ASN A 443 -13.28 11.06 -19.22
CA ASN A 443 -12.07 10.33 -19.54
C ASN A 443 -11.00 10.55 -18.47
N ASP A 444 -10.10 9.58 -18.35
CA ASP A 444 -8.92 9.67 -17.49
C ASP A 444 -7.70 9.06 -18.18
N TYR A 445 -6.54 9.31 -17.58
CA TYR A 445 -5.25 8.95 -18.13
C TYR A 445 -4.51 8.01 -17.17
N PHE A 446 -3.96 6.95 -17.73
CA PHE A 446 -3.20 5.91 -17.04
C PHE A 446 -1.76 5.92 -17.54
N SER A 447 -0.80 5.69 -16.66
CA SER A 447 0.59 5.42 -17.04
C SER A 447 0.72 4.14 -17.86
N ASP A 448 1.81 3.98 -18.60
CA ASP A 448 2.05 2.81 -19.44
C ASP A 448 3.09 1.88 -18.80
N PHE A 449 2.64 0.69 -18.38
CA PHE A 449 3.52 -0.34 -17.81
C PHE A 449 4.56 -0.84 -18.83
N SER A 450 4.15 -1.02 -20.09
CA SER A 450 5.03 -1.53 -21.15
C SER A 450 6.21 -0.59 -21.40
N GLY A 451 5.94 0.72 -21.38
CA GLY A 451 6.94 1.78 -21.61
C GLY A 451 8.04 1.87 -20.55
N VAL A 452 7.87 1.25 -19.37
CA VAL A 452 8.90 1.20 -18.31
C VAL A 452 9.39 -0.20 -17.99
N TYR A 453 8.81 -1.25 -18.59
CA TYR A 453 9.10 -2.64 -18.23
C TYR A 453 10.60 -2.98 -18.32
N SER A 454 11.30 -2.50 -19.36
CA SER A 454 12.74 -2.74 -19.51
C SER A 454 13.59 -2.21 -18.35
N GLN A 455 13.11 -1.21 -17.61
CA GLN A 455 13.79 -0.62 -16.45
C GLN A 455 13.52 -1.42 -15.16
N ILE A 456 12.41 -2.16 -15.11
CA ILE A 456 11.92 -2.84 -13.91
C ILE A 456 11.91 -4.38 -14.03
N ALA A 457 12.15 -4.94 -15.22
CA ALA A 457 12.08 -6.38 -15.50
C ALA A 457 12.90 -7.23 -14.52
N ARG A 458 14.07 -6.72 -14.09
CA ARG A 458 14.95 -7.36 -13.09
C ARG A 458 14.27 -7.69 -11.76
N TYR A 459 13.14 -7.06 -11.45
CA TYR A 459 12.40 -7.33 -10.22
C TYR A 459 11.40 -8.48 -10.34
N PHE A 460 10.95 -8.79 -11.57
CA PHE A 460 9.87 -9.75 -11.84
C PHE A 460 10.36 -11.18 -12.05
N ALA A 461 11.55 -11.37 -12.61
CA ALA A 461 12.19 -12.68 -12.75
C ALA A 461 13.70 -12.45 -12.99
N PRO A 462 14.54 -12.53 -11.94
CA PRO A 462 15.99 -12.31 -12.08
C PRO A 462 16.70 -13.43 -12.83
#